data_AF-A0A9Q8MBS5-F1
#
_entry.id   AF-A0A9Q8MBS5-F1
#
_cell.length_a   1.000
_cell.length_b   1.000
_cell.length_c   1.000
_cell.angle_alpha   90.00
_cell.angle_beta   90.00
_cell.angle_gamma   90.00
#
_symmetry.space_group_name_H-M   'P 1'
#
loop_
_entity.id
_entity.type
_entity.pdbx_description
1 polymer ?
#
loop_
_entity_poly.entity_id
_entity_poly.type
_entity_poly.pdbx_seq_one_letter_code
_entity_poly.pdbx_strand_id
1 'polypeptide(L)'
;MARLQDSQQNFYDKIAQILQSARTRIVQSVNSTMVATYFEIGRLIVEEELKGKQRAEYGKKMIQALSQRLTAEFGKGFSKDNLNNM
;
A
#
# COMPACT_ATOMS: atom_id res chain seq x y z
N MET A 1 28.43 -16.81 -38.25
CA MET A 1 28.46 -16.93 -36.78
C MET A 1 28.02 -15.65 -36.07
N ALA A 2 28.53 -14.45 -36.40
CA ALA A 2 28.16 -13.18 -35.75
C ALA A 2 26.64 -12.83 -35.79
N ARG A 3 25.98 -12.92 -36.96
CA ARG A 3 24.54 -12.59 -37.12
C ARG A 3 23.58 -13.43 -36.26
N LEU A 4 23.97 -14.65 -35.87
CA LEU A 4 23.16 -15.51 -35.01
C LEU A 4 23.23 -15.06 -33.54
N GLN A 5 24.40 -14.62 -33.08
CA GLN A 5 24.57 -14.08 -31.73
C GLN A 5 23.82 -12.75 -31.56
N ASP A 6 23.85 -11.87 -32.57
CA ASP A 6 23.11 -10.59 -32.54
C ASP A 6 21.58 -10.81 -32.46
N SER A 7 21.07 -11.83 -33.15
CA SER A 7 19.65 -12.19 -33.12
C SER A 7 19.21 -12.76 -31.76
N GLN A 8 20.05 -13.61 -31.16
CA GLN A 8 19.79 -14.16 -29.83
C GLN A 8 19.84 -13.06 -28.75
N GLN A 9 20.78 -12.12 -28.86
CA GLN A 9 20.86 -10.97 -27.94
C GLN A 9 19.61 -10.08 -28.07
N ASN A 10 19.18 -9.77 -29.30
CA ASN A 10 17.96 -8.98 -29.53
C ASN A 10 16.71 -9.66 -28.97
N PHE A 11 16.61 -10.98 -29.11
CA PHE A 11 15.51 -11.77 -28.55
C PHE A 11 15.51 -11.75 -27.01
N TYR A 12 16.69 -11.93 -26.39
CA TYR A 12 16.85 -11.80 -24.95
C TYR A 12 16.46 -10.41 -24.45
N ASP A 13 16.95 -9.35 -25.09
CA ASP A 13 16.68 -7.96 -24.68
C ASP A 13 15.18 -7.64 -24.73
N LYS A 14 14.46 -8.15 -25.74
CA LYS A 14 13.00 -8.02 -25.83
C LYS A 14 12.29 -8.70 -24.65
N ILE A 15 12.69 -9.93 -24.30
CA ILE A 15 12.12 -10.63 -23.15
C ILE A 15 12.43 -9.87 -21.85
N ALA A 16 13.67 -9.43 -21.68
CA ALA A 16 14.11 -8.68 -20.51
C ALA A 16 13.32 -7.36 -20.36
N GLN A 17 13.07 -6.64 -21.46
CA GLN A 17 12.25 -5.42 -21.46
C GLN A 17 10.80 -5.70 -21.06
N ILE A 18 10.20 -6.79 -21.53
CA ILE A 18 8.84 -7.19 -21.13
C ILE A 18 8.80 -7.47 -19.62
N LEU A 19 9.76 -8.24 -19.11
CA LEU A 19 9.84 -8.57 -17.68
C LEU A 19 10.05 -7.31 -16.82
N GLN A 20 10.94 -6.42 -17.23
CA GLN A 20 11.20 -5.17 -16.53
C GLN A 20 9.97 -4.26 -16.52
N SER A 21 9.30 -4.14 -17.65
CA SER A 21 8.06 -3.35 -17.77
C SER A 21 6.95 -3.92 -16.89
N ALA A 22 6.80 -5.24 -16.84
CA ALA A 22 5.84 -5.91 -15.96
C ALA A 22 6.13 -5.64 -14.48
N ARG A 23 7.40 -5.77 -14.05
CA ARG A 23 7.81 -5.46 -12.67
C ARG A 23 7.50 -4.02 -12.30
N THR A 24 7.85 -3.06 -13.15
CA THR A 24 7.55 -1.64 -12.92
C THR A 24 6.05 -1.39 -12.76
N ARG A 25 5.23 -1.97 -13.65
CA ARG A 25 3.77 -1.82 -13.58
C ARG A 25 3.18 -2.43 -12.31
N ILE A 26 3.67 -3.60 -11.90
CA ILE A 26 3.22 -4.25 -10.64
C ILE A 26 3.53 -3.35 -9.46
N VAL A 27 4.76 -2.85 -9.35
CA VAL A 27 5.16 -1.95 -8.25
C VAL A 27 4.32 -0.68 -8.24
N GLN A 28 4.10 -0.06 -9.41
CA GLN A 28 3.25 1.12 -9.52
C GLN A 28 1.82 0.83 -9.08
N SER A 29 1.22 -0.27 -9.57
CA SER A 29 -0.14 -0.66 -9.20
C SER A 29 -0.27 -0.90 -7.69
N VAL A 30 0.68 -1.62 -7.10
CA VAL A 30 0.69 -1.88 -5.64
C VAL A 30 0.78 -0.57 -4.87
N ASN A 31 1.68 0.34 -5.25
CA ASN A 31 1.83 1.63 -4.57
C ASN A 31 0.57 2.48 -4.68
N SER A 32 -0.04 2.57 -5.87
CA SER A 32 -1.29 3.32 -6.07
C SER A 32 -2.44 2.74 -5.26
N THR A 33 -2.61 1.41 -5.25
CA THR A 33 -3.63 0.73 -4.44
C THR A 33 -3.40 0.96 -2.95
N MET A 34 -2.14 0.91 -2.49
CA MET A 34 -1.79 1.12 -1.10
C MET A 34 -2.13 2.54 -0.63
N VAL A 35 -1.74 3.56 -1.40
CA VAL A 35 -2.06 4.97 -1.08
C VAL A 35 -3.58 5.19 -1.03
N ALA A 36 -4.31 4.70 -2.03
CA ALA A 36 -5.78 4.83 -2.06
C ALA A 36 -6.45 4.15 -0.85
N THR A 37 -5.93 2.99 -0.45
CA THR A 37 -6.47 2.22 0.67
C THR A 37 -6.24 2.93 2.00
N TYR A 38 -5.02 3.42 2.26
CA TYR A 38 -4.74 4.14 3.51
C TYR A 38 -5.48 5.47 3.60
N PHE A 39 -5.60 6.20 2.47
CA PHE A 39 -6.42 7.40 2.42
C PHE A 39 -7.88 7.12 2.82
N GLU A 40 -8.47 6.05 2.29
CA GLU A 40 -9.86 5.68 2.60
C GLU A 40 -10.03 5.27 4.07
N ILE A 41 -9.05 4.57 4.64
CA ILE A 41 -9.05 4.23 6.08
C ILE A 41 -8.98 5.51 6.92
N GLY A 42 -8.06 6.43 6.60
CA GLY A 42 -7.93 7.73 7.29
C GLY A 42 -9.23 8.54 7.21
N ARG A 43 -9.87 8.60 6.04
CA ARG A 43 -11.18 9.24 5.87
C ARG A 43 -12.24 8.65 6.80
N LEU A 44 -12.36 7.32 6.86
CA LEU A 44 -13.31 6.64 7.74
C LEU A 44 -13.04 6.90 9.23
N ILE A 45 -11.76 6.94 9.63
CA ILE A 45 -11.35 7.27 11.00
C ILE A 45 -11.84 8.68 11.36
N VAL A 46 -11.55 9.68 10.52
CA VAL A 46 -11.93 11.08 10.77
C VAL A 46 -13.45 11.23 10.85
N GLU A 47 -14.19 10.56 9.95
CA GLU A 47 -15.65 10.57 9.98
C GLU A 47 -16.23 10.00 11.28
N GLU A 48 -15.61 8.93 11.80
CA GLU A 48 -16.03 8.33 13.06
C GLU A 48 -15.68 9.20 14.28
N GLU A 49 -14.54 9.89 14.26
CA GLU A 49 -14.17 10.85 15.31
C GLU A 49 -15.14 12.05 15.37
N LEU A 50 -15.60 12.53 14.21
CA LEU A 50 -16.57 13.63 14.12
C LEU A 50 -17.94 13.26 14.69
N LYS A 51 -18.40 12.01 14.49
CA LYS A 51 -19.63 11.50 15.13
C LYS A 51 -19.50 11.43 16.65
N GLY A 52 -18.30 11.17 17.15
CA GLY A 52 -17.94 11.11 18.57
C GLY A 52 -17.80 12.46 19.28
N LYS A 53 -18.57 13.49 18.92
CA LYS A 53 -18.62 14.82 19.60
C LYS A 53 -17.24 15.43 19.96
N GLN A 54 -16.21 15.23 19.13
CA GLN A 54 -14.85 15.79 19.30
C GLN A 54 -14.22 15.62 20.70
N ARG A 55 -14.47 14.49 21.37
CA ARG A 55 -13.74 14.19 22.61
C ARG A 55 -12.38 13.58 22.25
N ALA A 56 -11.29 14.29 22.52
CA ALA A 56 -9.94 13.79 22.32
C ALA A 56 -9.70 12.42 22.99
N GLU A 57 -10.32 12.19 24.16
CA GLU A 57 -10.27 10.90 24.86
C GLU A 57 -11.06 9.77 24.17
N TYR A 58 -12.11 10.09 23.41
CA TYR A 58 -12.85 9.10 22.61
C TYR A 58 -12.02 8.64 21.41
N GLY A 59 -11.46 9.59 20.64
CA GLY A 59 -10.60 9.29 19.49
C GLY A 59 -9.40 8.42 19.88
N LYS A 60 -8.70 8.77 20.97
CA LYS A 60 -7.59 7.96 21.50
C LYS A 60 -7.98 6.51 21.81
N LYS A 61 -9.14 6.29 22.45
CA LYS A 61 -9.64 4.95 22.78
C LYS A 61 -10.05 4.18 21.53
N MET A 62 -10.69 4.86 20.57
CA MET A 62 -11.08 4.28 19.30
C MET A 62 -9.87 3.81 18.50
N ILE A 63 -8.87 4.68 18.28
CA ILE A 63 -7.61 4.34 17.58
C ILE A 63 -6.88 3.19 18.28
N GLN A 64 -6.88 3.16 19.61
CA GLN A 64 -6.27 2.07 20.36
C GLN A 64 -6.95 0.72 20.09
N ALA A 65 -8.28 0.68 20.15
CA ALA A 65 -9.03 -0.55 19.88
C ALA A 65 -8.87 -1.00 18.41
N LEU A 66 -8.90 -0.04 17.49
CA LEU A 66 -8.74 -0.27 16.06
C LEU A 66 -7.36 -0.85 15.75
N SER A 67 -6.29 -0.25 16.30
CA SER A 67 -4.92 -0.73 16.14
C SER A 67 -4.74 -2.18 16.61
N GLN A 68 -5.28 -2.51 17.79
CA GLN A 68 -5.18 -3.88 18.33
C GLN A 68 -5.87 -4.88 17.42
N ARG A 69 -7.08 -4.58 16.97
CA ARG A 69 -7.86 -5.49 16.12
C ARG A 69 -7.25 -5.66 14.74
N LEU A 70 -6.90 -4.56 14.07
CA LEU A 70 -6.30 -4.61 12.74
C LEU A 70 -4.92 -5.27 12.76
N THR A 71 -4.12 -5.04 13.79
CA THR A 71 -2.81 -5.70 13.91
C THR A 71 -2.97 -7.22 14.15
N ALA A 72 -3.98 -7.64 14.90
CA ALA A 72 -4.25 -9.05 15.13
C ALA A 72 -4.74 -9.77 13.87
N GLU A 73 -5.54 -9.09 13.04
CA GLU A 73 -6.17 -9.68 11.85
C GLU A 73 -5.28 -9.58 10.59
N PHE A 74 -4.61 -8.43 10.40
CA PHE A 74 -3.86 -8.11 9.17
C PHE A 74 -2.35 -7.97 9.39
N GLY A 75 -1.87 -8.04 10.62
CA GLY A 75 -0.45 -8.01 10.96
C GLY A 75 0.16 -6.61 11.03
N LYS A 76 1.43 -6.50 10.64
CA LYS A 76 2.19 -5.25 10.77
C LYS A 76 1.63 -4.17 9.83
N GLY A 77 1.68 -2.92 10.28
CA GLY A 77 1.21 -1.76 9.49
C GLY A 77 0.06 -0.99 10.14
N PHE A 78 -0.57 -1.55 11.18
CA PHE A 78 -1.74 -0.96 11.85
C PHE A 78 -1.47 -0.56 13.31
N SER A 79 -0.25 -0.08 13.59
CA SER A 79 0.04 0.54 14.89
C SER A 79 -0.80 1.81 15.08
N LYS A 80 -0.95 2.28 16.32
CA LYS A 80 -1.64 3.54 16.61
C LYS A 80 -1.04 4.70 15.82
N ASP A 81 0.29 4.77 15.77
CA ASP A 81 1.00 5.84 15.06
C ASP A 81 0.75 5.76 13.55
N ASN A 82 0.72 4.56 12.98
CA ASN A 82 0.40 4.41 11.56
C ASN A 82 -1.03 4.87 11.28
N LEU A 83 -2.02 4.46 12.07
CA LEU A 83 -3.41 4.88 11.90
C LEU A 83 -3.61 6.40 12.04
N ASN A 84 -2.84 7.04 12.92
CA ASN A 84 -2.86 8.51 13.08
C ASN A 84 -2.19 9.26 11.92
N ASN A 85 -1.33 8.58 11.15
CA ASN A 85 -0.56 9.14 10.04
C ASN A 85 -1.10 8.73 8.65
N MET A 86 -2.25 8.04 8.60
CA MET A 86 -2.93 7.67 7.35
C MET A 86 -3.63 8.86 6.70
#